data_AF-A0AA88B633-F1
#
_entry.id   AF-A0AA88B633-F1
#
_cell.length_a   1.000
_cell.length_b   1.000
_cell.length_c   1.000
_cell.angle_alpha   90.00
_cell.angle_beta   90.00
_cell.angle_gamma   90.00
#
_symmetry.space_group_name_H-M   'P 1'
#
loop_
_entity.id
_entity.type
_entity.pdbx_description
1 polymer ?
#
loop_
_entity_poly.entity_id
_entity_poly.type
_entity_poly.pdbx_seq_one_letter_code
_entity_poly.pdbx_strand_id
1 'polypeptide(L)' 'MPVWLSAGLWGLLGASSLVLGAALAYLATMPRWANASIMSFGCGVLISAVAYDLLEYGYQEGGIWPIVVGALFGSIA' A
#
# COMPACT_ATOMS: atom_id res chain seq x y z
N MET A 1 -20.37 -14.16 12.19
CA MET A 1 -19.92 -12.80 12.56
C MET A 1 -20.19 -11.90 11.36
N PRO A 2 -20.74 -10.68 11.53
CA PRO A 2 -21.08 -9.83 10.39
C PRO A 2 -19.82 -9.49 9.58
N VAL A 3 -19.89 -9.62 8.26
CA VAL A 3 -18.74 -9.49 7.34
C VAL A 3 -18.04 -8.12 7.48
N TRP A 4 -18.82 -7.07 7.75
CA TRP A 4 -18.29 -5.72 7.95
C TRP A 4 -17.38 -5.60 9.19
N LEU A 5 -17.73 -6.30 10.29
CA LEU A 5 -16.89 -6.31 11.50
C LEU A 5 -15.58 -7.06 11.25
N SER A 6 -15.62 -8.16 10.50
CA SER A 6 -14.42 -8.91 10.12
C SER A 6 -13.52 -8.12 9.18
N ALA A 7 -14.07 -7.43 8.18
CA ALA A 7 -13.31 -6.55 7.29
C ALA A 7 -12.67 -5.38 8.06
N GLY A 8 -13.42 -4.77 8.98
CA GLY A 8 -12.92 -3.73 9.87
C GLY A 8 -11.75 -4.20 10.74
N LEU A 9 -11.87 -5.38 11.37
CA LEU A 9 -10.81 -5.96 12.19
C LEU A 9 -9.55 -6.29 11.37
N TRP A 10 -9.70 -6.87 10.18
CA TRP A 10 -8.57 -7.14 9.29
C TRP A 10 -7.89 -5.88 8.78
N GLY A 11 -8.66 -4.85 8.45
CA GLY A 11 -8.14 -3.52 8.09
C GLY A 11 -7.35 -2.90 9.24
N LEU A 12 -7.86 -2.99 10.47
CA LEU A 12 -7.21 -2.46 11.67
C LEU A 12 -5.93 -3.22 12.00
N LEU A 13 -5.95 -4.55 11.88
CA LEU A 13 -4.78 -5.42 12.01
C LEU A 13 -3.71 -5.08 10.97
N GLY A 14 -4.08 -4.90 9.70
CA GLY A 14 -3.17 -4.49 8.64
C GLY A 14 -2.57 -3.09 8.88
N ALA A 15 -3.41 -2.11 9.21
CA ALA A 15 -2.98 -0.73 9.48
C ALA A 15 -2.06 -0.61 10.70
N SER A 16 -2.23 -1.49 11.70
CA SER A 16 -1.38 -1.51 12.89
C SER A 16 0.11 -1.74 12.56
N SER A 17 0.41 -2.42 11.46
CA SER A 17 1.79 -2.60 10.97
C SER A 17 2.48 -1.26 10.68
N LEU A 18 1.74 -0.29 10.13
CA LEU A 18 2.26 1.05 9.84
C LEU A 18 2.60 1.81 11.13
N VAL A 19 1.74 1.71 12.14
CA VAL A 19 1.93 2.34 13.45
C VAL A 19 3.15 1.75 14.16
N LEU A 20 3.29 0.42 14.13
CA LEU A 20 4.46 -0.27 14.69
C LEU A 20 5.75 0.10 13.95
N GLY A 21 5.73 0.14 12.62
CA GLY A 21 6.88 0.57 11.83
C GLY A 21 7.31 2.01 12.12
N ALA A 22 6.35 2.94 12.23
CA ALA A 22 6.61 4.33 12.57
C ALA A 22 7.17 4.50 13.99
N ALA A 23 6.63 3.76 14.97
CA ALA A 23 7.13 3.77 16.34
C ALA A 23 8.58 3.26 16.40
N LEU A 24 8.90 2.16 15.71
CA LEU A 24 10.26 1.64 15.63
C LEU A 24 11.22 2.63 14.97
N ALA A 25 10.81 3.25 13.87
CA ALA A 25 11.61 4.27 13.18
C ALA A 25 11.83 5.54 14.02
N TYR A 26 10.90 5.87 14.91
CA TYR A 26 11.02 7.01 15.84
C TYR A 26 11.97 6.71 17.02
N LEU A 27 11.91 5.50 17.56
CA LEU A 27 12.72 5.08 18.71
C LEU A 27 14.17 4.72 18.32
N ALA A 28 14.38 4.23 17.10
CA ALA A 28 15.69 3.78 16.63
C ALA A 28 16.29 4.77 15.63
N THR A 29 17.45 5.34 15.98
CA THR A 29 18.23 6.17 15.06
C THR A 29 18.89 5.28 14.00
N MET A 30 18.22 5.06 12.87
CA MET A 30 18.74 4.21 11.79
C MET A 30 19.85 4.89 10.98
N PRO A 31 20.91 4.15 10.61
CA PRO A 31 21.88 4.62 9.64
C PRO A 31 21.26 4.74 8.24
N ARG A 32 21.80 5.64 7.41
CA ARG A 32 21.22 6.00 6.10
C ARG A 32 20.98 4.81 5.16
N TRP A 33 21.86 3.80 5.17
CA TRP A 33 21.72 2.62 4.33
C TRP A 33 20.49 1.77 4.70
N ALA A 34 20.21 1.62 6.00
CA ALA A 34 19.08 0.83 6.46
C ALA A 34 17.75 1.49 6.07
N ASN A 35 17.66 2.82 6.22
CA ASN A 35 16.48 3.55 5.79
C ASN A 35 16.29 3.48 4.26
N ALA A 36 17.38 3.62 3.50
CA ALA A 36 17.33 3.48 2.04
C ALA A 36 16.87 2.09 1.59
N SER A 37 17.32 1.02 2.27
CA SER A 37 16.88 -0.36 2.00
C SER A 37 15.41 -0.58 2.33
N ILE A 38 14.91 -0.02 3.44
CA ILE A 38 13.49 -0.12 3.81
C ILE A 38 12.62 0.64 2.79
N MET A 39 13.02 1.85 2.40
CA MET A 39 12.31 2.64 1.39
C MET A 39 12.29 1.95 0.03
N SER A 40 13.42 1.37 -0.42
CA SER A 40 13.47 0.67 -1.71
C SER A 40 12.62 -0.60 -1.70
N PHE A 41 12.63 -1.36 -0.61
CA PHE A 41 11.77 -2.52 -0.43
C PHE A 41 10.29 -2.13 -0.44
N GLY A 42 9.92 -1.10 0.32
CA GLY A 42 8.55 -0.59 0.38
C GLY A 42 8.04 -0.14 -0.99
N CYS A 43 8.82 0.64 -1.73
CA CYS A 43 8.47 1.04 -3.10
C CYS A 43 8.26 -0.17 -4.02
N GLY A 44 9.12 -1.19 -3.93
CA GLY A 44 8.96 -2.42 -4.72
C GLY A 44 7.66 -3.16 -4.41
N VAL A 45 7.30 -3.29 -3.13
CA VAL A 45 6.05 -3.93 -2.70
C VAL A 45 4.83 -3.13 -3.18
N LEU A 46 4.86 -1.80 -3.09
CA LEU A 46 3.75 -0.96 -3.56
C LEU A 46 3.55 -1.07 -5.08
N ILE A 47 4.63 -1.05 -5.86
CA ILE A 47 4.55 -1.22 -7.32
C ILE A 47 3.96 -2.60 -7.67
N SER A 48 4.38 -3.66 -6.97
CA SER A 48 3.84 -4.99 -7.16
C SER A 48 2.34 -5.07 -6.86
N ALA A 49 1.90 -4.49 -5.73
CA ALA A 49 0.49 -4.46 -5.37
C ALA A 49 -0.35 -3.67 -6.40
N VAL A 50 0.16 -2.54 -6.89
CA VAL A 50 -0.51 -1.77 -7.95
C VAL A 50 -0.65 -2.60 -9.23
N ALA A 51 0.39 -3.34 -9.63
CA ALA A 51 0.35 -4.15 -10.85
C ALA A 51 -0.66 -5.30 -10.78
N TYR A 52 -0.68 -6.06 -9.68
CA TYR A 52 -1.48 -7.27 -9.59
C TYR A 52 -2.86 -7.08 -8.93
N ASP A 53 -2.96 -6.26 -7.87
CA ASP A 53 -4.23 -6.09 -7.15
C ASP A 53 -5.09 -4.94 -7.70
N LEU A 54 -4.49 -3.95 -8.38
CA LEU A 54 -5.22 -2.80 -8.92
C LEU A 54 -5.36 -2.83 -10.45
N LEU A 55 -4.25 -2.94 -11.18
CA LEU A 55 -4.27 -2.89 -12.65
C LEU A 55 -4.92 -4.13 -13.26
N GLU A 56 -4.52 -5.33 -12.82
CA GLU A 56 -5.06 -6.57 -13.37
C GLU A 56 -6.56 -6.75 -13.05
N TYR A 57 -6.95 -6.55 -11.78
CA TYR A 57 -8.35 -6.57 -11.36
C TYR A 57 -9.18 -5.47 -12.05
N GLY A 58 -8.70 -4.22 -12.05
CA GLY A 58 -9.40 -3.11 -12.68
C GLY A 58 -9.57 -3.29 -14.20
N TYR A 59 -8.62 -3.96 -14.85
CA TYR A 59 -8.70 -4.24 -16.28
C TYR A 59 -9.79 -5.28 -16.59
N GLN A 60 -9.90 -6.31 -15.74
CA GLN A 60 -10.95 -7.33 -15.86
C GLN A 60 -12.36 -6.77 -15.60
N GLU A 61 -12.51 -5.84 -14.65
CA GLU A 61 -13.82 -5.27 -14.30
C GLU A 61 -14.28 -4.11 -15.20
N GLY A 62 -13.36 -3.19 -15.57
CA GLY A 62 -13.72 -1.91 -16.17
C GLY A 62 -12.97 -1.54 -17.47
N GLY A 63 -12.07 -2.40 -17.95
CA GLY A 63 -11.19 -2.09 -19.07
C GLY A 63 -10.17 -1.00 -18.76
N ILE A 64 -9.46 -0.52 -19.78
CA ILE A 64 -8.26 0.32 -19.56
C ILE A 64 -8.55 1.81 -19.27
N TRP A 65 -9.69 2.33 -19.72
CA TRP A 65 -10.01 3.76 -19.60
C TRP A 65 -10.18 4.23 -18.14
N PRO A 66 -10.96 3.54 -17.28
CA PRO A 66 -11.10 3.93 -15.87
C PRO A 66 -9.76 3.89 -15.11
N ILE A 67 -8.91 2.90 -15.40
CA ILE A 67 -7.58 2.76 -14.82
C ILE A 67 -6.71 3.97 -15.17
N VAL A 68 -6.64 4.32 -16.46
CA VAL A 68 -5.80 5.44 -16.94
C VAL A 68 -6.26 6.75 -16.33
N VAL A 69 -7.58 6.99 -16.28
CA VAL A 69 -8.13 8.20 -15.66
C VAL A 69 -7.81 8.24 -14.17
N GLY A 70 -8.04 7.15 -13.43
CA GLY A 70 -7.73 7.05 -12.01
C GLY A 70 -6.24 7.26 -11.70
N ALA A 71 -5.35 6.64 -12.50
CA ALA A 71 -3.91 6.80 -12.38
C ALA A 71 -3.44 8.22 -12.68
N LEU A 72 -3.99 8.86 -13.72
CA LEU A 72 -3.67 10.26 -14.06
C LEU A 72 -4.09 11.21 -12.93
N PHE A 73 -5.32 11.09 -12.44
CA PHE A 73 -5.78 11.89 -11.30
C PHE A 73 -4.94 11.65 -10.05
N GLY A 74 -4.60 10.40 -9.74
CA GLY A 74 -3.75 10.05 -8.60
C GLY A 74 -2.31 10.55 -8.72
N SER A 75 -1.76 10.67 -9.95
CA SER A 75 -0.40 11.21 -10.17
C SER A 75 -0.30 12.73 -10.02
N ILE A 76 -1.43 13.44 -10.14
CA ILE A 76 -1.50 14.90 -10.06
C ILE A 76 -1.82 15.37 -8.63
N ALA A 77 -2.47 14.53 -7.82
CA ALA A 77 -2.88 14.81 -6.44
C ALA A 77 -1.76 14.54 -5.42
#